data_AF-G5RXX5-F1
#
_entry.id   AF-G5RXX5-F1
#
_cell.length_a   1.000
_cell.length_b   1.000
_cell.length_c   1.000
_cell.angle_alpha   90.00
_cell.angle_beta   90.00
_cell.angle_gamma   90.00
#
_symmetry.space_group_name_H-M   'P 1'
#
loop_
_entity.id
_entity.type
_entity.pdbx_description
1 polymer ?
#
loop_
_entity_poly.entity_id
_entity_poly.type
_entity_poly.pdbx_seq_one_letter_code
_entity_poly.pdbx_strand_id
1 'polypeptide(L)' 'MLGLDLAPETFLIDGNGIIRYRHAGDLNARVWESELKPLWDRYSREAAQ' A
#
# COMPACT_ATOMS: atom_id res chain seq x y z
N MET A 1 -28.58 11.94 -5.51
CA MET A 1 -27.54 10.97 -5.12
C MET A 1 -26.35 11.76 -4.63
N LEU A 2 -25.98 11.64 -3.35
CA LEU A 2 -24.68 12.16 -2.89
C LEU A 2 -23.62 11.24 -3.51
N GLY A 3 -22.79 11.80 -4.39
CA GLY A 3 -21.84 11.06 -5.21
C GLY A 3 -20.87 10.24 -4.36
N LEU A 4 -20.67 8.99 -4.77
CA LEU A 4 -19.62 8.14 -4.22
C LEU A 4 -18.30 8.66 -4.79
N ASP A 5 -17.61 9.51 -4.04
CA ASP A 5 -16.30 10.03 -4.42
C ASP A 5 -15.29 8.90 -4.22
N LEU A 6 -15.04 8.11 -5.27
CA LEU A 6 -14.06 7.03 -5.23
C LEU A 6 -12.67 7.66 -5.33
N ALA A 7 -12.08 7.94 -4.17
CA ALA A 7 -10.65 8.24 -4.09
C ALA A 7 -9.84 7.08 -4.72
N PRO A 8 -8.70 7.36 -5.37
CA PRO A 8 -7.81 6.30 -5.82
C PRO A 8 -7.37 5.44 -4.62
N GLU A 9 -7.10 4.17 -4.86
CA GLU A 9 -6.63 3.26 -3.82
C GLU A 9 -5.34 2.57 -4.24
N THR A 10 -4.45 2.38 -3.27
CA THR A 10 -3.19 1.65 -3.45
C THR A 10 -3.13 0.48 -2.48
N PHE A 11 -2.79 -0.70 -2.98
CA PHE A 11 -2.62 -1.90 -2.17
C PHE A 11 -1.17 -2.36 -2.17
N LEU A 12 -0.67 -2.76 -1.00
CA LEU A 12 0.57 -3.51 -0.88
C LEU A 12 0.22 -5.00 -0.73
N ILE A 13 0.66 -5.81 -1.68
CA ILE A 13 0.46 -7.26 -1.70
C ILE A 13 1.83 -7.92 -1.59
N ASP A 14 1.99 -8.88 -0.69
CA ASP A 14 3.26 -9.59 -0.50
C ASP A 14 3.48 -10.73 -1.51
N GLY A 15 4.63 -11.40 -1.42
CA GLY A 15 4.99 -12.53 -2.30
C GLY A 15 4.07 -13.75 -2.19
N ASN A 16 3.25 -13.85 -1.15
CA ASN A 16 2.26 -14.92 -0.97
C ASN A 16 0.86 -14.53 -1.48
N GLY A 17 0.72 -13.34 -2.07
CA GLY A 17 -0.57 -12.81 -2.52
C GLY A 17 -1.45 -12.26 -1.41
N ILE A 18 -0.89 -12.00 -0.21
CA ILE A 18 -1.66 -11.47 0.94
C ILE A 18 -1.61 -9.95 0.91
N ILE A 19 -2.78 -9.31 1.04
CA ILE A 19 -2.87 -7.85 1.22
C ILE A 19 -2.31 -7.49 2.60
N ARG A 20 -1.25 -6.68 2.61
CA ARG A 20 -0.59 -6.19 3.83
C ARG A 20 -0.95 -4.76 4.17
N TYR A 21 -1.36 -3.98 3.18
CA TYR A 21 -1.77 -2.59 3.36
C TYR A 21 -2.76 -2.14 2.28
N ARG A 22 -3.63 -1.19 2.65
CA ARG A 22 -4.51 -0.45 1.74
C ARG A 22 -4.46 1.02 2.12
N HIS A 23 -4.12 1.87 1.15
CA HIS A 23 -4.21 3.32 1.23
C HIS A 23 -5.38 3.81 0.38
N ALA A 24 -6.20 4.71 0.93
CA ALA A 24 -7.26 5.40 0.20
C ALA A 24 -6.88 6.88 0.07
N GLY A 25 -6.81 7.37 -1.16
CA GLY A 25 -6.27 8.68 -1.50
C GLY A 25 -5.09 8.60 -2.47
N ASP A 26 -4.59 9.76 -2.89
CA ASP A 26 -3.41 9.85 -3.74
C ASP A 26 -2.19 9.23 -3.04
N LEU A 27 -1.41 8.48 -3.81
CA LEU A 27 -0.08 8.06 -3.39
C LEU A 27 0.90 9.20 -3.69
N ASN A 28 1.49 9.76 -2.65
CA ASN A 28 2.51 10.79 -2.75
C ASN A 28 3.76 10.39 -1.95
N ALA A 29 4.84 11.18 -2.08
CA ALA A 29 6.12 10.87 -1.44
C ALA A 29 6.01 10.73 0.09
N ARG A 30 5.15 11.53 0.74
CA ARG A 30 4.94 11.41 2.19
C ARG A 30 4.33 10.06 2.53
N VAL A 31 3.21 9.70 1.91
CA VAL A 31 2.52 8.42 2.12
C VAL A 31 3.46 7.25 1.82
N TRP A 32 4.23 7.33 0.73
CA TRP A 32 5.23 6.31 0.41
C TRP A 32 6.26 6.15 1.54
N GLU A 33 6.96 7.22 1.93
CA GLU A 33 8.05 7.14 2.90
C GLU A 33 7.57 6.76 4.30
N SER A 34 6.41 7.27 4.75
CA SER A 34 5.93 7.03 6.11
C SER A 34 5.12 5.75 6.28
N GLU A 35 4.45 5.26 5.24
CA GLU A 35 3.48 4.16 5.36
C GLU A 35 3.89 2.93 4.54
N LEU A 36 4.08 3.08 3.23
CA LEU A 36 4.31 1.93 2.34
C LEU A 36 5.74 1.41 2.39
N LYS A 37 6.75 2.29 2.33
CA LYS A 37 8.16 1.92 2.21
C LYS A 37 8.64 1.01 3.35
N PRO A 38 8.31 1.25 4.64
CA PRO A 38 8.72 0.35 5.71
C PRO A 38 8.13 -1.06 5.57
N LEU A 39 6.88 -1.17 5.11
CA LEU A 39 6.22 -2.46 4.86
C LEU A 39 6.80 -3.14 3.62
N TRP A 40 7.03 -2.39 2.55
CA TRP A 40 7.69 -2.88 1.34
C TRP A 40 9.05 -3.48 1.67
N ASP A 41 9.89 -2.76 2.40
CA ASP A 41 11.24 -3.21 2.78
C ASP A 41 11.17 -4.48 3.64
N ARG A 42 10.19 -4.58 4.53
CA ARG A 42 9.95 -5.79 5.34
C ARG A 42 9.60 -6.98 4.47
N TYR A 43 8.55 -6.87 3.65
CA TYR A 43 8.04 -8.01 2.88
C TYR A 43 8.96 -8.38 1.72
N SER A 44 9.76 -7.45 1.22
CA SER A 44 10.83 -7.75 0.25
C SER A 44 11.92 -8.63 0.86
N ARG A 45 12.29 -8.40 2.14
CA ARG A 45 13.26 -9.25 2.84
C ARG A 45 12.69 -10.62 3.22
N GLU A 46 11.40 -10.69 3.56
CA GLU A 46 10.72 -11.95 3.85
C GLU A 46 10.60 -12.82 2.58
N ALA A 47 10.36 -12.21 1.41
CA ALA A 47 10.28 -12.94 0.14
C ALA A 47 11.64 -13.43 -0.41
N ALA A 48 12.75 -12.83 0.04
CA ALA A 48 14.10 -13.22 -0.36
C ALA A 48 14.69 -14.36 0.50
N GLN A 49 13.96 -14.83 1.51
CA GLN A 49 14.31 -15.97 2.35
C GLN A 49 13.62 -17.23 1.84
#